data_AF-A0A1X9P7M4-F1
#
_entry.id   AF-A0A1X9P7M4-F1
#
_cell.length_a   1.000
_cell.length_b   1.000
_cell.length_c   1.000
_cell.angle_alpha   90.00
_cell.angle_beta   90.00
_cell.angle_gamma   90.00
#
_symmetry.space_group_name_H-M   'P 1'
#
loop_
_entity.id
_entity.type
_entity.pdbx_description
1 polymer ?
#
loop_
_entity_poly.entity_id
_entity_poly.type
_entity_poly.pdbx_seq_one_letter_code
_entity_poly.pdbx_strand_id
1 'polypeptide(L)'
;MLLKKFKAFYNKDGFDYSVGYVDPFGYHHTFIYMMRAFQVSGEPFKTWTYVSKIFTLICGIGVLTDACLSFYHAVDIFDMGLITEAGTYVLMLLYKMMNLIITKVNLSEYIKLMQAMKDDFQYINTKNEKYKKAFFKTQHDTFKACVVTCTFMFVLATSLVLFAIGSLLFYLATHTPGDGTHKPLVFPFWAPGVDYTTSPAFECAFTFANIGVMA
;
A
#
# COMPACT_ATOMS: atom_id res chain seq x y z
N MET A 1 4.75 15.90 -22.28
CA MET A 1 6.12 15.40 -21.97
C MET A 1 6.11 14.22 -21.00
N LEU A 2 5.31 14.26 -19.93
CA LEU A 2 5.20 13.19 -18.92
C LEU A 2 4.68 11.85 -19.47
N LEU A 3 3.60 11.85 -20.27
CA LEU A 3 3.06 10.64 -20.90
C LEU A 3 4.09 9.89 -21.77
N LYS A 4 4.95 10.62 -22.49
CA LYS A 4 6.03 10.02 -23.30
C LYS A 4 7.10 9.36 -22.42
N LYS A 5 7.48 10.02 -21.32
CA LYS A 5 8.41 9.46 -20.33
C LYS A 5 7.83 8.22 -19.64
N PHE A 6 6.56 8.25 -19.26
CA PHE A 6 5.88 7.11 -18.64
C PHE A 6 5.77 5.93 -19.62
N LYS A 7 5.39 6.18 -20.88
CA LYS A 7 5.36 5.15 -21.92
C LYS A 7 6.73 4.52 -22.14
N ALA A 8 7.79 5.33 -22.22
CA ALA A 8 9.16 4.84 -22.37
C ALA A 8 9.63 4.01 -21.17
N PHE A 9 9.26 4.44 -19.96
CA PHE A 9 9.50 3.70 -18.72
C PHE A 9 8.76 2.35 -18.68
N TYR A 10 7.47 2.36 -19.00
CA TYR A 10 6.60 1.18 -18.97
C TYR A 10 7.02 0.14 -20.03
N ASN A 11 7.41 0.61 -21.21
CA ASN A 11 7.88 -0.24 -22.29
C ASN A 11 9.36 -0.61 -22.21
N LYS A 12 10.12 -0.02 -21.28
CA LYS A 12 11.56 -0.23 -21.16
C LYS A 12 12.33 0.13 -22.42
N ASP A 13 11.94 1.21 -23.11
CA ASP A 13 12.50 1.63 -24.41
C ASP A 13 14.02 1.91 -24.38
N GLY A 14 14.62 2.07 -23.19
CA GLY A 14 16.06 2.28 -23.00
C GLY A 14 16.88 1.04 -22.66
N PHE A 15 16.27 -0.16 -22.60
CA PHE A 15 17.01 -1.40 -22.35
C PHE A 15 17.31 -2.11 -23.67
N ASP A 16 18.60 -2.22 -24.00
CA ASP A 16 19.06 -3.06 -25.09
C ASP A 16 19.19 -4.51 -24.59
N TYR A 17 18.30 -5.37 -25.08
CA TYR A 17 18.28 -6.80 -24.75
C TYR A 17 19.30 -7.61 -25.55
N SER A 18 19.94 -7.00 -26.57
CA SER A 18 20.84 -7.65 -27.51
C SER A 18 22.32 -7.47 -27.17
N VAL A 19 22.68 -6.52 -26.29
CA VAL A 19 24.07 -6.19 -25.97
C VAL A 19 24.29 -6.11 -24.45
N GLY A 20 25.01 -7.10 -23.92
CA GLY A 20 25.58 -7.06 -22.56
C GLY A 20 24.68 -7.57 -21.42
N TYR A 21 25.22 -7.53 -20.20
CA TYR A 21 24.53 -7.94 -18.98
C TYR A 21 23.51 -6.87 -18.57
N VAL A 22 22.23 -7.24 -18.52
CA VAL A 22 21.16 -6.40 -17.96
C VAL A 22 21.16 -6.56 -16.43
N ASP A 23 21.31 -5.47 -15.69
CA ASP A 23 21.18 -5.50 -14.23
C ASP A 23 19.71 -5.67 -13.82
N PRO A 24 19.34 -6.76 -13.11
CA PRO A 24 17.95 -7.00 -12.71
C PRO A 24 17.43 -5.97 -11.73
N PHE A 25 18.30 -5.35 -10.91
CA PHE A 25 17.85 -4.37 -9.93
C PHE A 25 17.48 -3.03 -10.58
N GLY A 26 18.20 -2.61 -11.63
CA GLY A 26 17.76 -1.52 -12.51
C GLY A 26 16.52 -1.89 -13.34
N TYR A 27 16.44 -3.12 -13.82
CA TYR A 27 15.29 -3.59 -14.60
C TYR A 27 14.00 -3.59 -13.77
N HIS A 28 14.01 -4.20 -12.60
CA HIS A 28 12.85 -4.31 -11.70
C HIS A 28 12.77 -3.19 -10.65
N HIS A 29 13.23 -1.98 -10.97
CA HIS A 29 13.37 -0.89 -10.00
C HIS A 29 12.10 -0.62 -9.15
N THR A 30 10.87 -0.80 -9.67
CA THR A 30 9.63 -0.61 -8.89
C THR A 30 9.53 -1.65 -7.78
N PHE A 31 9.74 -2.92 -8.11
CA PHE A 31 9.78 -4.02 -7.15
C PHE A 31 10.92 -3.81 -6.13
N ILE A 32 12.11 -3.45 -6.60
CA ILE A 32 13.27 -3.18 -5.72
C ILE A 32 12.99 -2.01 -4.78
N TYR A 33 12.31 -0.97 -5.26
CA TYR A 33 11.91 0.16 -4.43
C TYR A 33 10.97 -0.28 -3.30
N MET A 34 9.97 -1.11 -3.61
CA MET A 34 9.09 -1.69 -2.59
C MET A 34 9.86 -2.56 -1.60
N MET A 35 10.77 -3.43 -2.09
CA MET A 35 11.62 -4.25 -1.22
C MET A 35 12.53 -3.40 -0.31
N ARG A 36 13.02 -2.25 -0.78
CA ARG A 36 13.76 -1.29 0.06
C ARG A 36 12.88 -0.68 1.15
N ALA A 37 11.63 -0.32 0.83
CA ALA A 37 10.69 0.22 1.80
C ALA A 37 10.45 -0.76 2.97
N PHE A 38 10.38 -2.06 2.68
CA PHE A 38 10.26 -3.12 3.69
C PHE A 38 11.60 -3.54 4.35
N GLN A 39 12.71 -2.89 4.00
CA GLN A 39 14.06 -3.24 4.48
C GLN A 39 14.50 -4.67 4.12
N VAL A 40 14.13 -5.11 2.91
CA VAL A 40 14.52 -6.41 2.35
C VAL A 40 15.77 -6.28 1.48
N SER A 41 15.96 -5.14 0.81
CA SER A 41 17.09 -4.93 -0.11
C SER A 41 17.75 -3.57 0.09
N GLY A 42 19.00 -3.45 -0.34
CA GLY A 42 19.75 -2.19 -0.35
C GLY A 42 20.46 -1.87 0.96
N GLU A 43 21.13 -2.84 1.57
CA GLU A 43 22.02 -2.58 2.70
C GLU A 43 23.24 -1.72 2.27
N PRO A 44 23.66 -0.73 3.09
CA PRO A 44 23.04 -0.31 4.35
C PRO A 44 21.70 0.43 4.13
N PHE A 45 20.70 0.10 4.95
CA PHE A 45 19.35 0.67 4.81
C PHE A 45 19.37 2.18 5.06
N LYS A 46 18.61 2.91 4.24
CA LYS A 46 18.46 4.37 4.38
C LYS A 46 17.55 4.70 5.55
N THR A 47 17.83 5.79 6.26
CA THR A 47 17.07 6.25 7.45
C THR A 47 15.56 6.33 7.21
N TRP A 48 15.13 6.79 6.02
CA TRP A 48 13.70 6.91 5.68
C TRP A 48 12.95 5.57 5.73
N THR A 49 13.62 4.44 5.48
CA THR A 49 12.98 3.10 5.54
C THR A 49 12.62 2.71 6.97
N TYR A 50 13.41 3.14 7.96
CA TYR A 50 13.12 2.90 9.38
C TYR A 50 11.91 3.73 9.81
N VAL A 51 11.89 5.01 9.42
CA VAL A 51 10.78 5.91 9.71
C VAL A 51 9.49 5.40 9.09
N SER A 52 9.51 5.05 7.81
CA SER A 52 8.35 4.51 7.09
C SER A 52 7.83 3.22 7.74
N LYS A 53 8.71 2.27 8.08
CA LYS A 53 8.31 1.01 8.70
C LYS A 53 7.69 1.19 10.09
N ILE A 54 8.30 2.02 10.94
CA ILE A 54 7.76 2.33 12.28
C ILE A 54 6.40 3.01 12.15
N PHE A 55 6.29 3.97 11.24
CA PHE A 55 5.05 4.69 10.97
C PHE A 55 3.94 3.77 10.48
N THR A 56 4.20 2.93 9.47
CA THR A 56 3.26 1.92 8.96
C THR A 56 2.84 0.92 10.05
N LEU A 57 3.75 0.53 10.94
CA LEU A 57 3.44 -0.37 12.04
C LEU A 57 2.53 0.28 13.09
N ILE A 58 2.85 1.50 13.53
CA ILE A 58 2.05 2.22 14.53
C ILE A 58 0.64 2.49 13.98
N CYS A 59 0.55 3.00 12.74
CA CYS A 59 -0.74 3.23 12.10
C CYS A 59 -1.50 1.91 11.88
N GLY A 60 -0.81 0.84 11.48
CA GLY A 60 -1.42 -0.48 11.31
C GLY A 60 -2.03 -1.03 12.59
N ILE A 61 -1.31 -0.96 13.71
CA ILE A 61 -1.80 -1.42 15.03
C ILE A 61 -2.97 -0.56 15.50
N GLY A 62 -2.84 0.77 15.43
CA GLY A 62 -3.89 1.67 15.91
C GLY A 62 -5.18 1.52 15.12
N VAL A 63 -5.11 1.60 13.78
CA VAL A 63 -6.30 1.47 12.93
C VAL A 63 -6.94 0.07 13.04
N LEU A 64 -6.14 -0.99 13.19
CA LEU A 64 -6.68 -2.33 13.44
C LEU A 64 -7.40 -2.41 14.80
N THR A 65 -6.84 -1.78 15.83
CA THR A 65 -7.47 -1.74 17.16
C THR A 65 -8.82 -1.03 17.08
N ASP A 66 -8.88 0.13 16.43
CA ASP A 66 -10.12 0.89 16.25
C ASP A 66 -11.15 0.10 15.43
N ALA A 67 -10.73 -0.53 14.34
CA ALA A 67 -11.62 -1.37 13.53
C ALA A 67 -12.20 -2.55 14.33
N CYS A 68 -11.39 -3.19 15.18
CA CYS A 68 -11.85 -4.27 16.06
C CYS A 68 -12.84 -3.76 17.12
N LEU A 69 -12.61 -2.59 17.71
CA LEU A 69 -13.54 -1.98 18.66
C LEU A 69 -14.88 -1.63 18.00
N SER A 70 -14.84 -1.03 16.81
CA SER A 70 -16.02 -0.73 16.02
C SER A 70 -16.78 -1.98 15.61
N PHE A 71 -16.07 -3.05 15.21
CA PHE A 71 -16.69 -4.33 14.89
C PHE A 71 -17.35 -4.96 16.12
N TYR A 72 -16.68 -4.94 17.28
CA TYR A 72 -17.25 -5.42 18.54
C TYR A 72 -18.54 -4.66 18.88
N HIS A 73 -18.50 -3.33 18.81
CA HIS A 73 -19.69 -2.51 19.06
C HIS A 73 -20.82 -2.79 18.08
N ALA A 74 -20.50 -2.94 16.80
CA ALA A 74 -21.48 -3.27 15.77
C ALA A 74 -22.22 -4.59 16.07
N VAL A 75 -21.49 -5.59 16.57
CA VAL A 75 -22.06 -6.87 17.02
C VAL A 75 -22.93 -6.67 18.27
N ASP A 76 -22.49 -5.85 19.22
CA ASP A 76 -23.21 -5.56 20.47
C ASP A 76 -24.58 -4.88 20.21
N ILE A 77 -24.62 -3.91 19.30
CA ILE A 77 -25.88 -3.23 18.90
C ILE A 77 -26.65 -3.99 17.81
N PHE A 78 -26.11 -5.10 17.31
CA PHE A 78 -26.67 -5.93 16.25
C PHE A 78 -27.00 -5.16 14.95
N ASP A 79 -26.14 -4.21 14.57
CA ASP A 79 -26.26 -3.45 13.32
C ASP A 79 -25.55 -4.19 12.18
N MET A 80 -26.32 -4.86 11.33
CA MET A 80 -25.80 -5.63 10.20
C MET A 80 -25.00 -4.80 9.18
N GLY A 81 -25.35 -3.52 9.00
CA GLY A 81 -24.62 -2.63 8.11
C GLY A 81 -23.23 -2.35 8.67
N LEU A 82 -23.17 -1.96 9.93
CA LEU A 82 -21.93 -1.65 10.63
C LEU A 82 -21.05 -2.89 10.83
N ILE A 83 -21.64 -4.07 11.08
CA ILE A 83 -20.93 -5.36 11.16
C ILE A 83 -20.21 -5.65 9.84
N THR A 84 -20.90 -5.45 8.72
CA THR A 84 -20.35 -5.71 7.39
C THR A 84 -19.22 -4.74 7.05
N GLU A 85 -19.42 -3.46 7.31
CA GLU A 85 -18.43 -2.41 7.04
C GLU A 85 -17.19 -2.57 7.93
N ALA A 86 -17.36 -2.57 9.25
CA ALA A 86 -16.25 -2.70 10.19
C ALA A 86 -15.53 -4.06 10.04
N GLY A 87 -16.28 -5.14 9.81
CA GLY A 87 -15.72 -6.47 9.58
C GLY A 87 -14.85 -6.55 8.32
N THR A 88 -15.25 -5.86 7.24
CA THR A 88 -14.44 -5.77 6.01
C THR A 88 -13.12 -5.05 6.29
N TYR A 89 -13.15 -3.96 7.05
CA TYR A 89 -11.94 -3.24 7.43
C TYR A 89 -11.02 -4.09 8.33
N VAL A 90 -11.57 -4.82 9.29
CA VAL A 90 -10.79 -5.76 10.12
C VAL A 90 -10.06 -6.79 9.24
N LEU A 91 -10.76 -7.42 8.30
CA LEU A 91 -10.14 -8.39 7.39
C LEU A 91 -9.01 -7.77 6.56
N MET A 92 -9.24 -6.59 5.96
CA MET A 92 -8.22 -5.89 5.18
C MET A 92 -6.99 -5.53 6.01
N LEU A 93 -7.19 -5.06 7.25
CA LEU A 93 -6.10 -4.67 8.15
C LEU A 93 -5.33 -5.88 8.69
N LEU A 94 -5.99 -7.02 8.89
CA LEU A 94 -5.31 -8.29 9.21
C LEU A 94 -4.38 -8.73 8.07
N TYR A 95 -4.79 -8.58 6.80
CA TYR A 95 -3.90 -8.82 5.66
C TYR A 95 -2.68 -7.91 5.66
N LYS A 96 -2.84 -6.63 6.01
CA LYS A 96 -1.70 -5.69 6.19
C LYS A 96 -0.72 -6.20 7.24
N MET A 97 -1.22 -6.60 8.42
CA MET A 97 -0.39 -7.13 9.50
C MET A 97 0.31 -8.42 9.11
N MET A 98 -0.40 -9.32 8.43
CA MET A 98 0.16 -10.57 7.92
C MET A 98 1.32 -10.30 6.96
N ASN A 99 1.18 -9.35 6.02
CA ASN A 99 2.27 -8.99 5.11
C ASN A 99 3.50 -8.46 5.87
N LEU A 100 3.31 -7.55 6.84
CA LEU A 100 4.42 -7.02 7.66
C LEU A 100 5.17 -8.13 8.42
N ILE A 101 4.42 -9.11 8.96
CA ILE A 101 4.98 -10.25 9.68
C ILE A 101 5.74 -11.16 8.72
N ILE A 102 5.12 -11.57 7.61
CA ILE A 102 5.71 -12.49 6.64
C ILE A 102 7.01 -11.93 6.06
N THR A 103 7.07 -10.63 5.75
CA THR A 103 8.30 -10.02 5.24
C THR A 103 9.44 -10.08 6.26
N LYS A 104 9.14 -10.04 7.56
CA LYS A 104 10.14 -10.18 8.62
C LYS A 104 10.54 -11.64 8.85
N VAL A 105 9.57 -12.55 8.94
CA VAL A 105 9.79 -13.97 9.23
C VAL A 105 10.54 -14.65 8.08
N ASN A 106 10.15 -14.34 6.83
CA ASN A 106 10.72 -14.96 5.63
C ASN A 106 11.79 -14.09 4.96
N LEU A 107 12.41 -13.14 5.68
CA LEU A 107 13.40 -12.22 5.13
C LEU A 107 14.51 -12.93 4.35
N SER A 108 15.01 -14.04 4.88
CA SER A 108 16.03 -14.87 4.22
C SER A 108 15.59 -15.36 2.84
N GLU A 109 14.33 -15.78 2.71
CA GLU A 109 13.78 -16.24 1.43
C GLU A 109 13.63 -15.10 0.42
N TYR A 110 13.27 -13.89 0.88
CA TYR A 110 13.28 -12.73 0.00
C TYR A 110 14.69 -12.35 -0.47
N ILE A 111 15.70 -12.44 0.39
CA ILE A 111 17.10 -12.21 0.01
C ILE A 111 17.55 -13.27 -1.02
N LYS A 112 17.21 -14.55 -0.80
CA LYS A 112 17.49 -15.63 -1.76
C LYS A 112 16.78 -15.40 -3.09
N LEU A 113 15.53 -14.93 -3.10
CA LEU A 113 14.80 -14.58 -4.32
C LEU A 113 15.56 -13.49 -5.12
N MET A 114 16.08 -12.48 -4.43
CA MET A 114 16.86 -11.41 -5.06
C MET A 114 18.17 -11.92 -5.65
N GLN A 115 18.82 -12.87 -4.97
CA GLN A 115 20.02 -13.53 -5.47
C GLN A 115 19.72 -14.43 -6.67
N ALA A 116 18.68 -15.27 -6.58
CA ALA A 116 18.23 -16.13 -7.69
C ALA A 116 17.89 -15.32 -8.94
N MET A 117 17.21 -14.18 -8.78
CA MET A 117 16.95 -13.26 -9.89
C MET A 117 18.24 -12.72 -10.53
N LYS A 118 19.27 -12.43 -9.71
CA LYS A 118 20.59 -12.02 -10.22
C LYS A 118 21.25 -13.14 -11.01
N ASP A 119 21.24 -14.34 -10.46
CA ASP A 119 21.85 -15.51 -11.08
C ASP A 119 21.14 -15.88 -12.40
N ASP A 120 19.81 -15.77 -12.46
CA ASP A 120 19.01 -15.98 -13.68
C ASP A 120 19.36 -14.97 -14.77
N PHE A 121 19.48 -13.68 -14.41
CA PHE A 121 19.89 -12.64 -15.35
C PHE A 121 21.33 -12.81 -15.82
N GLN A 122 22.23 -13.35 -15.00
CA GLN A 122 23.58 -13.73 -15.43
C GLN A 122 23.55 -14.93 -16.38
N TYR A 123 22.80 -15.97 -16.03
CA TYR A 123 22.69 -17.20 -16.78
C TYR A 123 22.12 -16.97 -18.18
N ILE A 124 21.06 -16.16 -18.31
CA ILE A 124 20.41 -15.94 -19.61
C ILE A 124 21.33 -15.26 -20.62
N ASN A 125 22.31 -14.46 -20.17
CA ASN A 125 23.27 -13.83 -21.07
C ASN A 125 24.19 -14.84 -21.76
N THR A 126 24.38 -16.02 -21.16
CA THR A 126 25.15 -17.13 -21.76
C THR A 126 24.37 -17.92 -22.81
N LYS A 127 23.07 -17.64 -22.98
CA LYS A 127 22.17 -18.42 -23.85
C LYS A 127 21.94 -17.76 -25.20
N ASN A 128 21.46 -18.57 -26.14
CA ASN A 128 21.10 -18.10 -27.47
C ASN A 128 19.94 -17.09 -27.42
N GLU A 129 19.87 -16.24 -28.45
CA GLU A 129 18.88 -15.17 -28.60
C GLU A 129 17.42 -15.63 -28.44
N LYS A 130 17.09 -16.85 -28.88
CA LYS A 130 15.75 -17.43 -28.71
C LYS A 130 15.31 -17.47 -27.24
N TYR A 131 16.20 -17.90 -26.35
CA TYR A 131 15.89 -18.03 -24.91
C TYR A 131 15.92 -16.67 -24.21
N LYS A 132 16.87 -15.80 -24.58
CA LYS A 132 16.92 -14.42 -24.10
C LYS A 132 15.62 -13.67 -24.37
N LYS A 133 15.13 -13.72 -25.61
CA LYS A 133 13.88 -13.05 -26.00
C LYS A 133 12.68 -13.56 -25.21
N ALA A 134 12.58 -14.87 -25.00
CA ALA A 134 11.50 -15.46 -24.20
C ALA A 134 11.59 -15.02 -22.73
N PHE A 135 12.78 -15.09 -22.12
CA PHE A 135 13.02 -14.68 -20.74
C PHE A 135 12.68 -13.20 -20.52
N PHE A 136 13.23 -12.30 -21.34
CA PHE A 136 13.00 -10.87 -21.19
C PHE A 136 11.55 -10.46 -21.48
N LYS A 137 10.83 -11.18 -22.33
CA LYS A 137 9.37 -10.98 -22.49
C LYS A 137 8.65 -11.27 -21.17
N THR A 138 8.91 -12.42 -20.55
CA THR A 138 8.31 -12.77 -19.25
C THR A 138 8.69 -11.77 -18.16
N GLN A 139 9.98 -11.40 -18.08
CA GLN A 139 10.43 -10.39 -17.12
C GLN A 139 9.78 -9.02 -17.35
N HIS A 140 9.54 -8.65 -18.61
CA HIS A 140 8.84 -7.40 -18.95
C HIS A 140 7.39 -7.42 -18.47
N ASP A 141 6.69 -8.54 -18.69
CA ASP A 141 5.31 -8.71 -18.26
C ASP A 141 5.21 -8.67 -16.72
N THR A 142 6.15 -9.33 -16.01
CA THR A 142 6.25 -9.26 -14.54
C THR A 142 6.50 -7.83 -14.06
N PHE A 143 7.39 -7.10 -14.72
CA PHE A 143 7.64 -5.68 -14.40
C PHE A 143 6.38 -4.83 -14.58
N LYS A 144 5.67 -5.00 -15.70
CA LYS A 144 4.42 -4.28 -15.98
C LYS A 144 3.36 -4.58 -14.93
N ALA A 145 3.19 -5.84 -14.55
CA ALA A 145 2.28 -6.24 -13.49
C ALA A 145 2.61 -5.52 -12.18
N CYS A 146 3.89 -5.48 -11.80
CA CYS A 146 4.34 -4.76 -10.60
C CYS A 146 4.01 -3.25 -10.66
N VAL A 147 4.27 -2.59 -11.78
CA VAL A 147 3.95 -1.15 -11.96
C VAL A 147 2.45 -0.90 -11.87
N VAL A 148 1.63 -1.73 -12.53
CA VAL A 148 0.17 -1.59 -12.52
C VAL A 148 -0.36 -1.78 -11.11
N THR A 149 0.10 -2.81 -10.38
CA THR A 149 -0.33 -3.05 -8.99
C THR A 149 0.05 -1.90 -8.07
N CYS A 150 1.30 -1.40 -8.12
CA CYS A 150 1.71 -0.27 -7.29
C CYS A 150 0.91 1.00 -7.61
N THR A 151 0.65 1.25 -8.90
CA THR A 151 -0.16 2.39 -9.34
C THR A 151 -1.59 2.27 -8.86
N PHE A 152 -2.20 1.10 -8.98
CA PHE A 152 -3.55 0.81 -8.51
C PHE A 152 -3.68 1.06 -7.01
N MET A 153 -2.74 0.54 -6.21
CA MET A 153 -2.74 0.74 -4.75
C MET A 153 -2.60 2.23 -4.38
N PHE A 154 -1.72 2.96 -5.06
CA PHE A 154 -1.54 4.39 -4.84
C PHE A 154 -2.82 5.20 -5.17
N VAL A 155 -3.46 4.89 -6.30
CA VAL A 155 -4.72 5.53 -6.71
C VAL A 155 -5.84 5.19 -5.71
N LEU A 156 -5.93 3.95 -5.26
CA LEU A 156 -6.94 3.53 -4.29
C LEU A 156 -6.81 4.27 -2.96
N ALA A 157 -5.59 4.33 -2.38
CA ALA A 157 -5.34 5.05 -1.13
C ALA A 157 -5.65 6.55 -1.27
N THR A 158 -5.17 7.18 -2.35
CA THR A 158 -5.43 8.60 -2.61
C THR A 158 -6.92 8.88 -2.80
N SER A 159 -7.64 7.98 -3.48
CA SER A 159 -9.08 8.13 -3.74
C SER A 159 -9.89 8.06 -2.44
N LEU A 160 -9.53 7.18 -1.50
CA LEU A 160 -10.18 7.10 -0.19
C LEU A 160 -9.99 8.38 0.62
N VAL A 161 -8.78 8.93 0.65
CA VAL A 161 -8.50 10.20 1.35
C VAL A 161 -9.25 11.36 0.71
N LEU A 162 -9.24 11.45 -0.63
CA LEU A 162 -9.98 12.50 -1.35
C LEU A 162 -11.49 12.38 -1.13
N PHE A 163 -12.01 11.15 -1.08
CA PHE A 163 -13.41 10.90 -0.76
C PHE A 163 -13.76 11.37 0.67
N ALA A 164 -12.90 11.08 1.66
CA ALA A 164 -13.08 11.54 3.04
C ALA A 164 -13.09 13.07 3.16
N ILE A 165 -12.15 13.74 2.49
CA ILE A 165 -12.08 15.20 2.48
C ILE A 165 -13.29 15.78 1.74
N GLY A 166 -13.64 15.21 0.58
CA GLY A 166 -14.76 15.65 -0.22
C GLY A 166 -16.10 15.52 0.49
N SER A 167 -16.35 14.40 1.20
CA SER A 167 -17.57 14.20 1.97
C SER A 167 -17.67 15.19 3.13
N LEU A 168 -16.57 15.48 3.82
CA LEU A 168 -16.53 16.49 4.88
C LEU A 168 -16.78 17.91 4.34
N LEU A 169 -16.15 18.27 3.22
CA LEU A 169 -16.39 19.57 2.58
C LEU A 169 -17.84 19.72 2.12
N PHE A 170 -18.41 18.66 1.55
CA PHE A 170 -19.82 18.64 1.15
C PHE A 170 -20.75 18.81 2.35
N TYR A 171 -20.47 18.10 3.46
CA TYR A 171 -21.21 18.25 4.71
C TYR A 171 -21.17 19.70 5.20
N LEU A 172 -19.98 20.29 5.31
CA LEU A 172 -19.79 21.67 5.78
C LEU A 172 -20.45 22.72 4.87
N ALA A 173 -20.59 22.44 3.58
CA ALA A 173 -21.23 23.35 2.63
C ALA A 173 -22.77 23.28 2.66
N THR A 174 -23.34 22.17 3.12
CA THR A 174 -24.79 21.89 2.99
C THR A 174 -25.55 21.86 4.30
N HIS A 175 -24.87 21.58 5.41
CA HIS A 175 -25.51 21.40 6.72
C HIS A 175 -25.33 22.63 7.61
N THR A 176 -26.36 22.91 8.41
CA THR A 176 -26.39 24.05 9.33
C THR A 176 -26.16 23.57 10.76
N PRO A 177 -25.44 24.33 11.60
CA PRO A 177 -25.26 23.96 13.00
C PRO A 177 -26.61 23.72 13.70
N GLY A 178 -26.85 22.51 14.20
CA GLY A 178 -28.06 22.14 14.93
C GLY A 178 -29.13 21.37 14.14
N ASP A 179 -28.88 20.99 12.89
CA ASP A 179 -29.80 20.18 12.07
C ASP A 179 -29.89 18.69 12.45
N GLY A 180 -29.17 18.28 13.51
CA GLY A 180 -29.18 16.91 14.03
C GLY A 180 -28.37 15.92 13.19
N THR A 181 -27.68 16.39 12.16
CA THR A 181 -26.75 15.56 11.38
C THR A 181 -25.34 15.59 11.99
N HIS A 182 -24.55 14.56 11.69
CA HIS A 182 -23.20 14.41 12.21
C HIS A 182 -22.17 14.44 11.07
N LYS A 183 -20.98 14.98 11.37
CA LYS A 183 -19.86 15.04 10.42
C LYS A 183 -19.49 13.60 9.96
N PRO A 184 -19.28 13.36 8.66
CA PRO A 184 -19.01 12.02 8.16
C PRO A 184 -17.57 11.57 8.48
N LEU A 185 -17.44 10.33 8.96
CA LEU A 185 -16.17 9.60 9.02
C LEU A 185 -16.22 8.46 8.00
N VAL A 186 -15.16 8.29 7.21
CA VAL A 186 -15.09 7.22 6.19
C VAL A 186 -14.86 5.84 6.81
N PHE A 187 -14.35 5.81 8.04
CA PHE A 187 -14.20 4.57 8.80
C PHE A 187 -15.13 4.64 10.01
N PRO A 188 -15.81 3.55 10.35
CA PRO A 188 -16.58 3.48 11.58
C PRO A 188 -15.60 3.48 12.75
N PHE A 189 -15.59 4.56 13.54
CA PHE A 189 -14.83 4.66 14.79
C PHE A 189 -15.77 4.51 15.96
N TRP A 190 -15.38 3.67 16.92
CA TRP A 190 -16.07 3.55 18.19
C TRP A 190 -15.10 3.20 19.30
N ALA A 191 -15.27 3.85 20.45
CA ALA A 191 -14.54 3.58 21.67
C ALA A 191 -15.46 3.86 22.87
N PRO A 192 -15.37 3.07 23.95
CA PRO A 192 -16.19 3.28 25.14
C PRO A 192 -16.04 4.70 25.70
N GLY A 193 -17.16 5.41 25.85
CA GLY A 193 -17.19 6.75 26.44
C GLY A 193 -16.64 7.89 25.56
N VAL A 194 -16.40 7.63 24.26
CA VAL A 194 -15.93 8.65 23.31
C VAL A 194 -17.00 8.91 22.25
N ASP A 195 -17.42 10.17 22.13
CA ASP A 195 -18.31 10.62 21.07
C ASP A 195 -17.51 11.23 19.91
N TYR A 196 -17.26 10.43 18.88
CA TYR A 196 -16.53 10.83 17.67
C TYR A 196 -17.28 11.83 16.78
N THR A 197 -18.53 12.17 17.09
CA THR A 197 -19.27 13.22 16.38
C THR A 197 -18.90 14.62 16.89
N THR A 198 -18.26 14.70 18.05
CA THR A 198 -17.91 15.96 18.72
C THR A 198 -16.43 16.33 18.57
N SER A 199 -16.14 17.62 18.61
CA SER A 199 -14.76 18.11 18.66
C SER A 199 -14.20 18.03 20.08
N PRO A 200 -12.92 17.63 20.29
CA PRO A 200 -11.89 17.39 19.27
C PRO A 200 -11.80 15.94 18.78
N ALA A 201 -12.65 15.04 19.27
CA ALA A 201 -12.57 13.60 18.98
C ALA A 201 -12.73 13.30 17.48
N PHE A 202 -13.66 14.00 16.82
CA PHE A 202 -13.86 13.93 15.38
C PHE A 202 -12.57 14.24 14.59
N GLU A 203 -11.93 15.38 14.89
CA GLU A 203 -10.75 15.82 14.15
C GLU A 203 -9.56 14.87 14.34
N CYS A 204 -9.41 14.33 15.55
CA CYS A 204 -8.41 13.30 15.84
C CYS A 204 -8.66 12.02 15.03
N ALA A 205 -9.89 11.49 15.06
CA ALA A 205 -10.25 10.28 14.32
C ALA A 205 -10.11 10.48 12.81
N PHE A 206 -10.64 11.58 12.27
CA PHE A 206 -10.54 11.92 10.85
C PHE A 206 -9.09 12.00 10.39
N THR A 207 -8.23 12.71 11.15
CA THR A 207 -6.82 12.87 10.80
C THR A 207 -6.07 11.54 10.90
N PHE A 208 -6.29 10.79 11.99
CA PHE A 208 -5.64 9.51 12.21
C PHE A 208 -6.00 8.48 11.15
N ALA A 209 -7.27 8.38 10.76
CA ALA A 209 -7.72 7.43 9.74
C ALA A 209 -7.10 7.74 8.37
N ASN A 210 -7.10 9.02 7.96
CA ASN A 210 -6.52 9.43 6.68
C ASN A 210 -5.00 9.22 6.64
N ILE A 211 -4.32 9.47 7.77
CA ILE A 211 -2.90 9.10 7.92
C ILE A 211 -2.73 7.58 7.78
N GLY A 212 -3.59 6.80 8.44
CA GLY A 212 -3.54 5.34 8.41
C GLY A 212 -3.76 4.71 7.03
N VAL A 213 -4.58 5.33 6.18
CA VAL A 213 -4.77 4.93 4.77
C VAL A 213 -3.50 5.12 3.95
N MET A 214 -2.74 6.18 4.24
CA MET A 214 -1.51 6.51 3.52
C MET A 214 -0.28 5.73 4.02
N ALA A 215 -0.38 5.10 5.19
CA ALA A 215 0.69 4.39 5.88
C ALA A 215 0.80 2.92 5.49
#